data_AF-A0A2P4Y996-F1
#
_entry.id   AF-A0A2P4Y996-F1
#
_cell.length_a   1.000
_cell.length_b   1.000
_cell.length_c   1.000
_cell.angle_alpha   90.00
_cell.angle_beta   90.00
_cell.angle_gamma   90.00
#
_symmetry.space_group_name_H-M   'P 1'
#
loop_
_entity.id
_entity.type
_entity.pdbx_description
1 polymer ?
#
loop_
_entity_poly.entity_id
_entity_poly.type
_entity_poly.pdbx_seq_one_letter_code
_entity_poly.pdbx_strand_id
1 'polypeptide(L)'
;MSHEHCKKHDSYNKYDRDKSNRLALSPEMHSWYDALACTVPVFNICVESVSQYPVINNRYEVKLIVRALDAGYGRLISMRLKEGAIVSTDLLEMRTSVHVENTKVFRTCMEWKYKQIRKLWQDYYSMASAVD
;
A
#
# COMPACT_ATOMS: atom_id res chain seq x y z
N MET A 1 1.20 1.25 11.95
CA MET A 1 1.46 0.22 12.99
C MET A 1 2.64 -0.60 12.51
N SER A 2 3.69 -0.67 13.33
CA SER A 2 4.83 -1.54 13.07
C SER A 2 4.36 -3.00 13.11
N HIS A 3 5.09 -3.88 12.43
CA HIS A 3 4.93 -5.34 12.54
C HIS A 3 4.84 -5.81 14.01
N GLU A 4 5.50 -5.12 14.95
CA GLU A 4 5.41 -5.39 16.38
C GLU A 4 4.01 -5.16 16.98
N HIS A 5 3.28 -4.16 16.49
CA HIS A 5 1.94 -3.86 16.98
C HIS A 5 0.92 -4.91 16.50
N CYS A 6 1.10 -5.47 15.30
CA CYS A 6 0.31 -6.63 14.83
C CYS A 6 0.60 -7.89 15.65
N LYS A 7 1.86 -8.10 16.10
CA LYS A 7 2.24 -9.24 16.95
C LYS A 7 1.74 -9.13 18.39
N LYS A 8 1.56 -7.92 18.92
CA LYS A 8 1.09 -7.70 20.31
C LYS A 8 -0.39 -7.99 20.52
N HIS A 9 -1.18 -8.08 19.46
CA HIS A 9 -2.62 -8.27 19.56
C HIS A 9 -3.04 -9.51 18.75
N ASP A 10 -3.31 -10.62 19.46
CA ASP A 10 -3.67 -11.91 18.85
C ASP A 10 -4.86 -11.85 17.88
N SER A 11 -5.76 -10.89 18.08
CA SER A 11 -6.89 -10.63 17.17
C SER A 11 -6.46 -10.26 15.75
N TYR A 12 -5.23 -9.76 15.56
CA TYR A 12 -4.67 -9.41 14.26
C TYR A 12 -3.79 -10.50 13.63
N ASN A 13 -3.38 -11.52 14.40
CA ASN A 13 -2.59 -12.65 13.87
C ASN A 13 -3.32 -13.38 12.73
N LYS A 14 -4.65 -13.46 12.79
CA LYS A 14 -5.46 -14.04 11.70
C LYS A 14 -5.36 -13.26 10.39
N TYR A 15 -5.09 -11.96 10.45
CA TYR A 15 -4.91 -11.12 9.26
C TYR A 15 -3.46 -11.16 8.78
N ASP A 16 -2.47 -11.13 9.67
CA ASP A 16 -1.04 -11.19 9.30
C ASP A 16 -0.63 -12.55 8.68
N ARG A 17 -1.28 -13.63 9.12
CA ARG A 17 -1.11 -14.99 8.58
C ARG A 17 -1.96 -15.26 7.34
N ASP A 18 -2.92 -14.40 7.01
CA ASP A 18 -3.72 -14.56 5.78
C ASP A 18 -2.84 -14.19 4.58
N LYS A 19 -2.60 -15.17 3.71
CA LYS A 19 -1.81 -14.98 2.48
C LYS A 19 -2.42 -13.91 1.57
N SER A 20 -3.72 -13.63 1.69
CA SER A 20 -4.41 -12.57 0.96
C SER A 20 -4.02 -11.17 1.43
N ASN A 21 -3.51 -11.00 2.66
CA ASN A 21 -3.14 -9.71 3.23
C ASN A 21 -1.68 -9.32 2.99
N ARG A 22 -0.88 -10.23 2.43
CA ARG A 22 0.49 -9.94 2.04
C ARG A 22 0.48 -9.45 0.60
N LEU A 23 0.56 -8.13 0.42
CA LEU A 23 0.97 -7.58 -0.87
C LEU A 23 2.34 -8.15 -1.19
N ALA A 24 2.46 -8.83 -2.33
CA ALA A 24 3.74 -9.33 -2.82
C ALA A 24 4.58 -8.14 -3.29
N LEU A 25 5.32 -7.54 -2.36
CA LEU A 25 6.22 -6.43 -2.62
C LEU A 25 7.67 -6.94 -2.60
N SER A 26 8.55 -6.28 -3.34
CA SER A 26 9.99 -6.49 -3.15
C SER A 26 10.40 -6.09 -1.71
N PRO A 27 11.51 -6.63 -1.18
CA PRO A 27 11.98 -6.26 0.16
C PRO A 27 12.13 -4.75 0.36
N GLU A 28 12.57 -4.04 -0.68
CA GLU A 28 12.71 -2.59 -0.69
C GLU A 28 11.36 -1.87 -0.65
N MET A 29 10.39 -2.31 -1.47
CA MET A 29 9.03 -1.78 -1.44
C MET A 29 8.37 -2.01 -0.07
N HIS A 30 8.62 -3.15 0.59
CA HIS A 30 8.19 -3.40 1.96
C HIS A 30 8.83 -2.39 2.94
N SER A 31 10.14 -2.21 2.85
CA SER A 31 10.87 -1.25 3.69
C SER A 31 10.32 0.18 3.57
N TRP A 32 9.99 0.57 2.33
CA TRP A 32 9.37 1.85 2.00
C TRP A 32 7.93 1.99 2.48
N TYR A 33 7.11 0.95 2.37
CA TYR A 33 5.70 0.98 2.79
C TYR A 33 5.51 0.93 4.31
N ASP A 34 6.44 0.26 4.99
CA ASP A 34 6.42 0.09 6.44
C ASP A 34 7.30 1.12 7.17
N ALA A 35 7.93 2.05 6.44
CA ALA A 35 8.84 3.06 6.96
C ALA A 35 9.99 2.46 7.80
N LEU A 36 10.56 1.34 7.32
CA LEU A 36 11.68 0.67 8.00
C LEU A 36 13.03 1.34 7.71
N ALA A 37 13.14 2.02 6.56
CA ALA A 37 14.35 2.75 6.13
C ALA A 37 14.11 4.25 5.91
N CYS A 38 12.91 4.77 6.23
CA CYS A 38 12.52 6.16 5.97
C CYS A 38 11.73 6.72 7.16
N THR A 39 11.71 8.04 7.32
CA THR A 39 10.99 8.73 8.40
C THR A 39 9.49 8.47 8.37
N VAL A 40 8.92 8.44 7.16
CA VAL A 40 7.51 8.10 6.90
C VAL A 40 7.42 7.15 5.71
N PRO A 41 6.30 6.42 5.55
CA PRO A 41 6.10 5.59 4.37
C PRO A 41 6.19 6.45 3.10
N VAL A 42 6.91 6.01 2.08
CA VAL A 42 7.15 6.85 0.89
C VAL A 42 6.06 6.70 -0.18
N PHE A 43 5.10 5.81 0.05
CA PHE A 43 3.88 5.71 -0.74
C PHE A 43 2.71 5.20 0.08
N ASN A 44 1.51 5.47 -0.41
CA ASN A 44 0.26 5.00 0.13
C ASN A 44 -0.53 4.24 -0.95
N ILE A 45 -1.37 3.29 -0.55
CA ILE A 45 -2.16 2.48 -1.49
C ILE A 45 -3.62 2.49 -1.06
N CYS A 46 -4.54 2.71 -2.00
CA CYS A 46 -5.96 2.46 -1.80
C CYS A 46 -6.53 1.51 -2.86
N VAL A 47 -7.64 0.86 -2.52
CA VAL A 47 -8.41 0.03 -3.44
C VAL A 47 -9.31 0.93 -4.29
N GLU A 48 -9.18 0.82 -5.61
CA GLU A 48 -10.03 1.52 -6.58
C GLU A 48 -11.30 0.72 -6.86
N SER A 49 -11.15 -0.55 -7.22
CA SER A 49 -12.26 -1.43 -7.55
C SER A 49 -11.89 -2.90 -7.39
N VAL A 50 -12.92 -3.75 -7.35
CA VAL A 50 -12.80 -5.20 -7.28
C VAL A 50 -13.62 -5.79 -8.43
N SER A 51 -13.08 -6.80 -9.11
CA SER A 51 -13.81 -7.52 -10.14
C SER A 51 -15.09 -8.16 -9.58
N GLN A 52 -16.15 -8.22 -10.39
CA GLN A 52 -17.41 -8.84 -9.98
C GLN A 52 -17.27 -10.36 -9.77
N TYR A 53 -16.43 -11.00 -10.58
CA TYR A 53 -16.18 -12.43 -10.56
C TYR A 53 -14.67 -12.71 -10.42
N PRO A 54 -14.28 -13.90 -9.93
CA PRO A 54 -12.89 -14.34 -9.97
C PRO A 54 -12.34 -14.34 -11.40
N VAL A 55 -11.12 -13.85 -11.56
CA VAL A 55 -10.45 -13.71 -12.87
C VAL A 55 -9.46 -14.85 -13.11
N ILE A 56 -8.78 -15.32 -12.06
CA ILE A 56 -7.78 -16.39 -12.16
C ILE A 56 -7.74 -17.23 -10.88
N ASN A 57 -7.77 -18.56 -10.99
CA ASN A 57 -7.62 -19.49 -9.86
C ASN A 57 -8.47 -19.14 -8.63
N ASN A 58 -9.74 -18.79 -8.83
CA ASN A 58 -10.66 -18.35 -7.76
C ASN A 58 -10.23 -17.05 -7.03
N ARG A 59 -9.39 -16.24 -7.67
CA ARG A 59 -8.95 -14.93 -7.17
C ARG A 59 -9.63 -13.82 -7.94
N TYR A 60 -10.06 -12.82 -7.20
CA TYR A 60 -10.61 -11.58 -7.74
C TYR A 60 -9.49 -10.63 -8.08
N GLU A 61 -9.64 -9.92 -9.18
CA GLU A 61 -8.76 -8.80 -9.50
C GLU A 61 -9.16 -7.59 -8.65
N VAL A 62 -8.18 -6.97 -8.01
CA VAL A 62 -8.36 -5.74 -7.24
C VAL A 62 -7.49 -4.67 -7.86
N LYS A 63 -8.12 -3.63 -8.41
CA LYS A 63 -7.42 -2.44 -8.90
C LYS A 63 -7.01 -1.56 -7.74
N LEU A 64 -5.77 -1.11 -7.78
CA LEU A 64 -5.12 -0.32 -6.74
C LEU A 64 -4.67 1.01 -7.33
N ILE A 65 -4.83 2.06 -6.53
CA ILE A 65 -4.16 3.34 -6.75
C ILE A 65 -3.01 3.43 -5.74
N VAL A 66 -1.80 3.58 -6.26
CA VAL A 66 -0.58 3.84 -5.50
C VAL A 66 -0.29 5.33 -5.60
N ARG A 67 -0.08 6.00 -4.47
CA ARG A 67 0.28 7.42 -4.41
C ARG A 67 1.66 7.56 -3.80
N ALA A 68 2.56 8.23 -4.50
CA ALA A 68 3.90 8.51 -3.99
C ALA A 68 3.88 9.74 -3.06
N LEU A 69 4.83 9.78 -2.13
CA LEU A 69 5.04 10.93 -1.27
C LEU A 69 5.49 12.16 -2.09
N ASP A 70 6.39 11.94 -3.05
CA ASP A 70 6.84 12.93 -4.03
C ASP A 70 7.16 12.26 -5.38
N ALA A 71 7.44 13.07 -6.41
CA ALA A 71 7.72 12.60 -7.77
C ALA A 71 9.02 11.78 -7.88
N GLY A 72 10.00 12.01 -7.00
CA GLY A 72 11.25 11.26 -6.95
C GLY A 72 11.01 9.81 -6.53
N TYR A 73 10.29 9.61 -5.41
CA TYR A 73 9.80 8.29 -5.03
C TYR A 73 8.84 7.71 -6.06
N GLY A 74 8.01 8.56 -6.67
CA GLY A 74 7.13 8.21 -7.78
C GLY A 74 7.85 7.43 -8.88
N ARG A 75 8.98 7.97 -9.34
CA ARG A 75 9.84 7.32 -10.33
C ARG A 75 10.41 5.99 -9.82
N LEU A 76 10.83 5.92 -8.56
CA LEU A 76 11.41 4.69 -8.00
C LEU A 76 10.38 3.56 -7.86
N ILE A 77 9.17 3.91 -7.46
CA ILE A 77 8.06 2.97 -7.30
C ILE A 77 7.61 2.45 -8.66
N SER A 78 7.48 3.31 -9.66
CA SER A 78 6.98 2.91 -10.99
C SER A 78 7.85 1.82 -11.64
N MET A 79 9.17 1.88 -11.44
CA MET A 79 10.12 0.85 -11.91
C MET A 79 9.95 -0.52 -11.25
N ARG A 80 9.18 -0.62 -10.14
CA ARG A 80 8.95 -1.84 -9.36
C ARG A 80 7.52 -2.35 -9.45
N LEU A 81 6.64 -1.63 -10.15
CA LEU A 81 5.28 -2.09 -10.39
C LEU A 81 5.27 -3.18 -11.46
N LYS A 82 4.25 -4.04 -11.42
CA LYS A 82 4.04 -5.04 -12.45
C LYS A 82 3.83 -4.38 -13.82
N GLU A 83 4.11 -5.15 -14.88
CA GLU A 83 3.81 -4.76 -16.25
C GLU A 83 2.33 -4.38 -16.42
N GLY A 84 2.07 -3.36 -17.24
CA GLY A 84 0.74 -2.80 -17.47
C GLY A 84 0.27 -1.80 -16.41
N ALA A 85 1.11 -1.42 -15.44
CA ALA A 85 0.82 -0.30 -14.55
C ALA A 85 0.74 1.02 -15.33
N ILE A 86 -0.26 1.85 -15.02
CA ILE A 86 -0.43 3.19 -15.60
C ILE A 86 0.17 4.19 -14.63
N VAL A 87 1.03 5.08 -15.10
CA VAL A 87 1.72 6.09 -14.29
C VAL A 87 1.28 7.48 -14.76
N SER A 88 0.89 8.35 -13.83
CA SER A 88 0.55 9.73 -14.14
C SER A 88 1.78 10.53 -14.58
N THR A 89 1.57 11.60 -15.36
CA THR A 89 2.65 12.46 -15.86
C THR A 89 3.45 13.13 -14.74
N ASP A 90 2.80 13.47 -13.63
CA ASP A 90 3.43 14.07 -12.43
C ASP A 90 4.14 13.05 -11.54
N LEU A 91 4.08 11.75 -11.88
CA LEU A 91 4.64 10.63 -11.14
C LEU A 91 4.07 10.43 -9.73
N LEU A 92 3.00 11.12 -9.36
CA LEU A 92 2.41 11.05 -8.02
C LEU A 92 1.38 9.93 -7.88
N GLU A 93 0.75 9.50 -8.97
CA GLU A 93 -0.28 8.46 -8.95
C GLU A 93 0.02 7.35 -9.96
N MET A 94 -0.10 6.10 -9.51
CA MET A 94 -0.01 4.93 -10.37
C MET A 94 -1.20 4.01 -10.16
N ARG A 95 -1.71 3.44 -11.24
CA ARG A 95 -2.75 2.41 -11.20
C ARG A 95 -2.16 1.06 -11.53
N THR A 96 -2.48 0.07 -10.70
CA THR A 96 -2.06 -1.32 -10.88
C THR A 96 -3.15 -2.26 -10.39
N SER A 97 -2.92 -3.58 -10.43
CA SER A 97 -3.85 -4.54 -9.85
C SER A 97 -3.16 -5.75 -9.25
N VAL A 98 -3.84 -6.38 -8.29
CA VAL A 98 -3.41 -7.63 -7.65
C VAL A 98 -4.54 -8.65 -7.70
N HIS A 99 -4.22 -9.93 -7.49
CA HIS A 99 -5.20 -11.00 -7.42
C HIS A 99 -5.28 -11.54 -5.99
N VAL A 100 -6.48 -11.50 -5.39
CA VAL A 100 -6.71 -11.90 -3.99
C VAL A 100 -7.90 -12.86 -3.88
N GLU A 101 -7.82 -13.78 -2.93
CA GLU A 101 -8.89 -14.74 -2.66
C GLU A 101 -9.98 -14.09 -1.78
N ASN A 102 -9.57 -13.39 -0.71
CA ASN A 102 -10.48 -12.74 0.23
C ASN A 102 -10.51 -11.22 0.06
N THR A 103 -11.37 -10.73 -0.83
CA THR A 103 -11.48 -9.29 -1.15
C THR A 103 -11.94 -8.44 0.03
N LYS A 104 -12.81 -8.99 0.91
CA LYS A 104 -13.34 -8.27 2.08
C LYS A 104 -12.24 -7.97 3.09
N VAL A 105 -11.45 -8.99 3.45
CA VAL A 105 -10.35 -8.83 4.39
C VAL A 105 -9.27 -7.93 3.78
N PHE A 106 -8.90 -8.17 2.52
CA PHE A 106 -7.92 -7.34 1.83
C PHE A 106 -8.31 -5.85 1.83
N ARG A 107 -9.54 -5.52 1.44
CA ARG A 107 -10.04 -4.13 1.47
C ARG A 107 -9.96 -3.52 2.85
N THR A 108 -10.38 -4.27 3.88
CA THR A 108 -10.36 -3.78 5.27
C THR A 108 -8.93 -3.45 5.71
N CYS A 109 -7.96 -4.31 5.40
CA CYS A 109 -6.55 -4.08 5.72
C CYS A 109 -5.98 -2.88 4.96
N MET A 110 -6.27 -2.77 3.65
CA MET A 110 -5.80 -1.66 2.83
C MET A 110 -6.39 -0.32 3.28
N GLU A 111 -7.70 -0.25 3.57
CA GLU A 111 -8.35 0.96 4.08
C GLU A 111 -7.77 1.38 5.43
N TRP A 112 -7.53 0.42 6.31
CA TRP A 112 -6.94 0.69 7.61
C TRP A 112 -5.51 1.24 7.48
N LYS A 113 -4.64 0.58 6.71
CA LYS A 113 -3.24 1.02 6.49
C LYS A 113 -3.21 2.37 5.77
N TYR A 114 -4.09 2.58 4.78
CA TYR A 114 -4.22 3.85 4.07
C TYR A 114 -4.46 5.03 5.01
N LYS A 115 -5.38 4.86 5.97
CA LYS A 115 -5.68 5.89 6.99
C LYS A 115 -4.48 6.17 7.89
N GLN A 116 -3.72 5.14 8.28
CA GLN A 116 -2.51 5.32 9.10
C GLN A 116 -1.43 6.10 8.36
N ILE A 117 -1.13 5.70 7.12
CA ILE A 117 -0.11 6.38 6.31
C ILE A 117 -0.54 7.83 6.04
N ARG A 118 -1.82 8.06 5.72
CA ARG A 118 -2.34 9.41 5.51
C ARG A 118 -2.14 10.31 6.73
N LYS A 119 -2.38 9.79 7.93
CA LYS A 119 -2.13 10.55 9.16
C LYS A 119 -0.64 10.87 9.33
N LEU A 120 0.24 9.89 9.15
CA LEU A 120 1.69 10.09 9.23
C LEU A 120 2.19 11.14 8.22
N TRP A 121 1.63 11.14 7.01
CA TRP A 121 1.95 12.15 6.01
C TRP A 121 1.48 13.55 6.42
N GLN A 122 0.27 13.67 6.95
CA GLN A 122 -0.23 14.94 7.46
C GLN A 122 0.68 15.49 8.56
N ASP A 123 1.02 14.65 9.54
CA ASP A 123 1.92 15.03 10.63
C ASP A 123 3.31 15.44 10.09
N TYR A 124 3.85 14.70 9.13
CA TYR A 124 5.13 15.00 8.48
C TYR A 124 5.13 16.34 7.74
N TYR A 125 4.09 16.61 6.94
CA TYR A 125 3.99 17.87 6.20
C TYR A 125 3.74 19.07 7.13
N SER A 126 2.95 18.89 8.20
CA SER A 126 2.73 19.93 9.20
C SER A 126 4.01 20.28 9.95
N MET A 127 4.88 19.30 10.25
CA MET A 127 6.19 19.56 10.83
C MET A 127 7.13 20.24 9.83
N ALA A 128 7.22 19.75 8.60
CA ALA A 128 8.09 20.33 7.58
C ALA A 128 7.75 21.80 7.31
N SER A 129 6.46 22.14 7.23
CA SER A 129 5.99 23.52 7.04
C SER A 129 6.23 24.45 8.23
N ALA A 130 6.59 23.92 9.41
CA ALA A 130 6.87 24.72 10.61
C ALA A 130 8.38 25.03 10.78
N VAL A 131 9.24 24.46 9.93
CA VAL A 131 10.69 24.69 9.92
C VAL A 131 11.11 25.68 8.82
N ASP A 132 10.18 26.04 7.93
CA ASP A 132 10.30 27.11 6.93
C ASP A 132 9.75 28.44 7.47
#